data_AF-A0A9D4W2T1-F1
#
_entry.id   AF-A0A9D4W2T1-F1
#
_cell.length_a   1.000
_cell.length_b   1.000
_cell.length_c   1.000
_cell.angle_alpha   90.00
_cell.angle_beta   90.00
_cell.angle_gamma   90.00
#
_symmetry.space_group_name_H-M   'P 1'
#
loop_
_entity.id
_entity.type
_entity.pdbx_description
1 polymer ?
#
loop_
_entity_poly.entity_id
_entity_poly.type
_entity_poly.pdbx_seq_one_letter_code
_entity_poly.pdbx_strand_id
1 'polypeptide(L)'
;MVLVKHKQNLRHDSAETVRRALQLGANVKVIIGDQLAIGKEIGRRLGMRSNMYPPVTVLGQDRDASIAALPVEELIEKAYGFAGI
;
A
#
# COMPACT_ATOMS: atom_id res chain seq x y z
N MET A 1 10.10 4.71 -1.57
CA MET A 1 9.61 5.64 -0.53
C MET A 1 8.45 4.99 0.22
N VAL A 2 8.55 4.85 1.54
CA VAL A 2 7.50 4.27 2.38
C VAL A 2 6.72 5.42 3.04
N LEU A 3 5.41 5.48 2.80
CA LEU A 3 4.52 6.44 3.46
C LEU A 3 3.78 5.71 4.58
N VAL A 4 4.17 5.94 5.83
CA VAL A 4 3.47 5.43 7.01
C VAL A 4 2.45 6.46 7.47
N LYS A 5 1.16 6.09 7.56
CA LYS A 5 0.10 6.96 8.07
C LYS A 5 -0.83 6.21 9.02
N HIS A 6 -1.19 6.87 10.12
CA HIS A 6 -2.04 6.35 11.19
C HIS A 6 -3.46 6.96 11.20
N LYS A 7 -3.79 7.88 10.27
CA LYS A 7 -5.11 8.55 10.21
C LYS A 7 -5.49 8.96 8.78
N GLN A 8 -6.80 9.11 8.52
CA GLN A 8 -7.39 9.51 7.21
C GLN A 8 -7.01 10.91 6.70
N ASN A 9 -6.34 11.75 7.50
CA ASN A 9 -5.92 13.08 7.08
C ASN A 9 -4.56 13.04 6.36
N LEU A 10 -4.60 13.05 5.03
CA LEU A 10 -3.45 13.30 4.17
C LEU A 10 -3.08 14.78 4.22
N ARG A 11 -1.77 15.09 4.21
CA ARG A 11 -1.36 16.49 3.95
C ARG A 11 -1.74 16.82 2.51
N HIS A 12 -2.10 18.08 2.26
CA HIS A 12 -2.53 18.54 0.94
C HIS A 12 -1.47 18.25 -0.14
N ASP A 13 -0.19 18.34 0.23
CA ASP A 13 0.98 18.07 -0.62
C ASP A 13 1.29 16.57 -0.83
N SER A 14 0.64 15.64 -0.11
CA SER A 14 1.01 14.22 -0.15
C SER A 14 0.76 13.57 -1.51
N ALA A 15 -0.35 13.92 -2.19
CA ALA A 15 -0.65 13.37 -3.51
C ALA A 15 0.35 13.87 -4.58
N GLU A 16 0.74 15.14 -4.52
CA GLU A 16 1.75 15.70 -5.43
C GLU A 16 3.11 15.07 -5.19
N THR A 17 3.52 14.94 -3.93
CA THR A 17 4.79 14.29 -3.56
C THR A 17 4.85 12.85 -4.06
N VAL A 18 3.76 12.08 -3.89
CA VAL A 18 3.68 10.70 -4.40
C VAL A 18 3.78 10.66 -5.92
N ARG A 19 3.02 11.52 -6.63
CA ARG A 19 3.07 11.58 -8.09
C ARG A 19 4.48 11.91 -8.59
N ARG A 20 5.15 12.88 -7.96
CA ARG A 20 6.51 13.27 -8.33
C ARG A 20 7.52 12.16 -8.07
N ALA A 21 7.39 11.45 -6.95
CA ALA A 21 8.24 10.29 -6.65
C ALA A 21 8.07 9.19 -7.71
N LEU A 22 6.83 8.87 -8.08
CA LEU A 22 6.54 7.89 -9.14
C LEU A 22 7.09 8.33 -10.51
N GLN A 23 6.97 9.61 -10.86
CA GLN A 23 7.53 10.18 -12.11
C GLN A 23 9.07 10.10 -12.16
N LEU A 24 9.74 10.14 -11.01
CA LEU A 24 11.19 9.98 -10.90
C LEU A 24 11.64 8.52 -10.88
N GLY A 25 10.72 7.56 -11.09
CA GLY A 25 11.02 6.13 -11.06
C GLY A 25 11.11 5.53 -9.66
N ALA A 26 10.76 6.28 -8.61
CA ALA A 26 10.75 5.74 -7.26
C ALA A 26 9.51 4.87 -7.02
N ASN A 27 9.69 3.69 -6.47
CA ASN A 27 8.58 2.86 -6.01
C ASN A 27 8.02 3.43 -4.69
N VAL A 28 6.72 3.75 -4.66
CA VAL A 28 6.03 4.26 -3.47
C VAL A 28 5.13 3.17 -2.93
N LYS A 29 5.25 2.87 -1.62
CA LYS A 29 4.38 1.93 -0.91
C LYS A 29 3.77 2.62 0.30
N VAL A 30 2.45 2.46 0.47
CA VAL A 30 1.71 3.04 1.60
C VAL A 30 1.55 1.99 2.70
N ILE A 31 1.85 2.34 3.95
CA ILE A 31 1.65 1.47 5.12
C ILE A 31 0.64 2.16 6.05
N ILE A 32 -0.47 1.48 6.33
CA ILE A 32 -1.58 2.00 7.13
C ILE A 32 -1.87 1.06 8.30
N GLY A 33 -1.84 1.57 9.53
CA GLY A 33 -2.22 0.83 10.73
C GLY A 33 -3.73 0.86 10.99
N ASP A 34 -4.52 0.66 9.95
CA ASP A 34 -5.98 0.76 9.96
C ASP A 34 -6.56 -0.25 8.96
N GLN A 35 -7.89 -0.37 8.88
CA GLN A 35 -8.55 -1.36 8.03
C GLN A 35 -8.13 -1.24 6.56
N LEU A 36 -8.03 -2.37 5.86
CA LEU A 36 -7.64 -2.44 4.45
C LEU A 36 -8.49 -1.54 3.54
N ALA A 37 -9.78 -1.37 3.85
CA ALA A 37 -10.67 -0.46 3.14
C ALA A 37 -10.20 1.01 3.21
N ILE A 38 -9.71 1.45 4.38
CA ILE A 38 -9.16 2.80 4.57
C ILE A 38 -7.85 2.94 3.79
N GLY A 39 -6.99 1.92 3.80
CA GLY A 39 -5.79 1.91 2.98
C GLY A 39 -6.07 2.07 1.49
N LYS A 40 -7.04 1.32 0.96
CA LYS A 40 -7.46 1.41 -0.45
C LYS A 40 -7.98 2.81 -0.82
N GLU A 41 -8.78 3.44 0.05
CA GLU A 41 -9.26 4.82 -0.16
C GLU A 41 -8.12 5.85 -0.12
N ILE A 42 -7.16 5.70 0.78
CA ILE A 42 -5.96 6.55 0.82
C ILE A 42 -5.14 6.40 -0.47
N GLY A 43 -4.92 5.16 -0.92
CA GLY A 43 -4.25 4.87 -2.20
C GLY A 43 -4.93 5.59 -3.37
N ARG A 44 -6.26 5.51 -3.45
CA ARG A 44 -7.05 6.20 -4.47
C ARG A 44 -6.86 7.73 -4.40
N ARG A 45 -6.88 8.33 -3.21
CA ARG A 45 -6.65 9.79 -3.02
C ARG A 45 -5.25 10.23 -3.42
N LEU A 46 -4.25 9.37 -3.25
CA LEU A 46 -2.87 9.62 -3.68
C LEU A 46 -2.64 9.40 -5.19
N GLY A 47 -3.65 8.94 -5.93
CA GLY A 47 -3.50 8.55 -7.33
C GLY A 47 -2.73 7.24 -7.52
N MET A 48 -2.67 6.41 -6.48
CA MET A 48 -2.09 5.06 -6.51
C MET A 48 -3.20 4.04 -6.79
N ARG A 49 -2.82 2.89 -7.35
CA ARG A 49 -3.76 1.78 -7.55
C ARG A 49 -4.13 1.12 -6.22
N SER A 50 -5.27 0.46 -6.19
CA SER A 50 -5.86 -0.16 -4.98
C SER A 50 -5.32 -1.56 -4.66
N ASN A 51 -4.23 -2.00 -5.31
CA ASN A 51 -3.63 -3.32 -5.11
C ASN A 51 -2.80 -3.32 -3.81
N MET A 52 -3.52 -3.28 -2.69
CA MET A 52 -3.02 -3.30 -1.32
C MET A 52 -3.46 -4.57 -0.61
N TYR A 53 -2.65 -5.02 0.33
CA TYR A 53 -2.83 -6.30 1.02
C TYR A 53 -2.71 -6.14 2.54
N PRO A 54 -3.31 -7.04 3.33
CA PRO A 54 -3.04 -7.03 4.76
C PRO A 54 -1.60 -7.46 5.04
N PRO A 55 -0.92 -6.89 6.05
CA PRO A 55 0.48 -7.18 6.34
C PRO A 55 0.73 -8.67 6.66
N VAL A 56 -0.26 -9.38 7.20
CA VAL A 56 -0.21 -10.83 7.45
C VAL A 56 0.07 -11.66 6.18
N THR A 57 -0.34 -11.17 5.00
CA THR A 57 -0.07 -11.82 3.70
C THR A 57 1.43 -11.97 3.43
N VAL A 58 2.22 -10.98 3.86
CA VAL A 58 3.69 -10.98 3.73
C VAL A 58 4.33 -11.91 4.75
N LEU A 59 3.73 -12.04 5.93
CA LEU A 59 4.19 -12.94 7.00
C LEU A 59 3.89 -14.41 6.72
N GLY A 60 3.19 -14.72 5.62
CA GLY A 60 2.82 -16.10 5.25
C GLY A 60 1.75 -16.70 6.16
N GLN A 61 1.18 -15.92 7.06
CA GLN A 61 0.06 -16.31 7.91
C GLN A 61 -1.21 -15.80 7.24
N ASP A 62 -2.07 -16.71 6.80
CA ASP A 62 -3.33 -16.38 6.11
C ASP A 62 -3.13 -15.69 4.75
N ARG A 63 -2.77 -16.49 3.73
CA ARG A 63 -2.85 -16.03 2.35
C ARG A 63 -4.21 -16.41 1.80
N ASP A 64 -4.98 -15.40 1.42
CA ASP A 64 -6.14 -15.58 0.54
C ASP A 64 -5.72 -16.47 -0.65
N ALA A 65 -6.55 -17.47 -1.01
CA ALA A 65 -6.17 -18.49 -1.98
C ALA A 65 -5.73 -17.90 -3.33
N SER A 66 -6.22 -16.70 -3.68
CA SER A 66 -5.83 -15.97 -4.91
C SER A 66 -4.43 -15.35 -4.85
N ILE A 67 -3.84 -15.22 -3.66
CA ILE A 67 -2.54 -14.60 -3.41
C ILE A 67 -1.53 -15.63 -2.87
N ALA A 68 -2.01 -16.79 -2.41
CA ALA A 68 -1.21 -17.89 -1.88
C ALA A 68 -0.12 -18.38 -2.84
N ALA A 69 -0.37 -18.31 -4.15
CA ALA A 69 0.53 -18.77 -5.20
C ALA A 69 1.70 -17.82 -5.51
N LEU A 70 1.66 -16.57 -5.05
CA LEU A 70 2.74 -15.61 -5.31
C LEU A 70 3.84 -15.73 -4.25
N PRO A 71 5.13 -15.75 -4.64
CA PRO A 71 6.22 -15.62 -3.67
C PRO A 71 6.15 -14.25 -2.99
N VAL A 72 6.63 -14.19 -1.73
CA VAL A 72 6.55 -12.97 -0.89
C VAL A 72 7.26 -11.80 -1.55
N GLU A 73 8.38 -12.04 -2.22
CA GLU A 73 9.14 -11.03 -2.93
C GLU A 73 8.29 -10.38 -4.04
N GLU A 74 7.67 -11.18 -4.90
CA GLU A 74 6.77 -10.66 -5.94
C GLU A 74 5.56 -9.93 -5.36
N LEU A 75 5.03 -10.42 -4.24
CA LEU A 75 3.94 -9.74 -3.53
C LEU A 75 4.38 -8.36 -3.05
N ILE A 76 5.55 -8.27 -2.41
CA ILE A 76 6.12 -7.01 -1.96
C ILE A 76 6.32 -6.11 -3.16
N GLU A 77 6.90 -6.57 -4.25
CA GLU A 77 7.15 -5.75 -5.45
C GLU A 77 5.86 -5.20 -6.08
N LYS A 78 4.86 -6.07 -6.30
CA LYS A 78 3.58 -5.73 -6.96
C LYS A 78 2.60 -4.97 -6.07
N ALA A 79 2.77 -5.00 -4.76
CA ALA A 79 1.90 -4.27 -3.83
C ALA A 79 2.11 -2.76 -3.90
N TYR A 80 1.03 -1.99 -3.90
CA TYR A 80 1.06 -0.53 -3.73
C TYR A 80 1.01 -0.11 -2.25
N GLY A 81 0.73 -1.05 -1.36
CA GLY A 81 0.71 -0.79 0.08
C GLY A 81 0.20 -1.95 0.91
N PHE A 82 0.33 -1.79 2.23
CA PHE A 82 -0.15 -2.73 3.22
C PHE A 82 -1.01 -2.01 4.26
N ALA A 83 -2.12 -2.64 4.65
CA ALA A 83 -3.04 -2.07 5.62
C ALA A 83 -3.73 -3.14 6.45
N GLY A 84 -3.71 -2.98 7.77
CA GLY A 84 -4.39 -3.87 8.71
C GLY A 84 -4.22 -3.43 10.16
N ILE A 85 -5.11 -3.93 11.01
CA ILE A 85 -5.06 -3.88 12.48
C ILE A 85 -4.99 -5.30 13.03
#